data_AF-A4JVK4-F1
#
_entry.id   AF-A4JVK4-F1
#
_cell.length_a   1.000
_cell.length_b   1.000
_cell.length_c   1.000
_cell.angle_alpha   90.00
_cell.angle_beta   90.00
_cell.angle_gamma   90.00
#
_symmetry.space_group_name_H-M   'P 1'
#
loop_
_entity.id
_entity.type
_entity.pdbx_description
1 polymer ?
#
loop_
_entity_poly.entity_id
_entity_poly.type
_entity_poly.pdbx_seq_one_letter_code
_entity_poly.pdbx_strand_id
1 'polypeptide(L)'
;MKPQDFPTLLASLKTPRALSRLEESLRHLSVGLEVGQISNTHWTEAKQNINRILGDAYSEHVRSTAFGHIKAIADLPEPVQELYWGTAPQLHTIGSWTKRMAKFKVDHPLATCIREFLQEVKPLGDAAEQLKTVVVKRATKAVEDQKPRYTPPRASTGAIVKVREALETITKNSFEELREGFFRKYKGFIDQYMTSEGACESPKHPYDFFVRGKERNSEAYHITSRCLETMPHGTNNVRPRLLPNHEAILGEIAEREAKDIRDTFVFKNLSKLASIVDAKDNLSSVEVLGYSIQLTSLRGNLRLTFEDGSNFDVQNSVVWSRSVNDKVFLRYPLTFHQVVMPDGTRMKQPSEEKMNTEFAGRYYGLVRAPENEKLLLQSFGLRLAPYDHSCGAFMAEATHAAMMRLAEFKGDFEADLHLRAFKPIDEMTASELEAELRWHDWANAIGATTADATGAERAAAQAALDEIRRKDAIDQAFAGKAREEDTPRPGE
;
A
#
# COMPACT_ATOMS: atom_id res chain seq x y z
N MET A 1 -29.60 10.03 -7.48
CA MET A 1 -30.06 9.25 -8.65
C MET A 1 -30.73 7.99 -8.15
N LYS A 2 -31.84 7.57 -8.78
CA LYS A 2 -32.60 6.36 -8.44
C LYS A 2 -32.81 5.51 -9.70
N PRO A 3 -33.00 4.18 -9.60
CA PRO A 3 -33.22 3.33 -10.79
C PRO A 3 -34.38 3.79 -11.67
N GLN A 4 -35.42 4.37 -11.08
CA GLN A 4 -36.61 4.87 -11.80
C GLN A 4 -36.29 6.05 -12.73
N ASP A 5 -35.16 6.73 -12.54
CA ASP A 5 -34.68 7.78 -13.43
C ASP A 5 -34.17 7.18 -14.78
N PHE A 6 -33.97 5.86 -14.85
CA PHE A 6 -33.39 5.14 -15.99
C PHE A 6 -34.28 3.95 -16.41
N PRO A 7 -35.49 4.21 -16.96
CA PRO A 7 -36.46 3.17 -17.28
C PRO A 7 -35.95 2.13 -18.29
N THR A 8 -35.12 2.52 -19.27
CA THR A 8 -34.55 1.57 -20.24
C THR A 8 -33.52 0.66 -19.58
N LEU A 9 -32.69 1.21 -18.68
CA LEU A 9 -31.78 0.38 -17.90
C LEU A 9 -32.55 -0.59 -17.02
N LEU A 10 -33.56 -0.10 -16.29
CA LEU A 10 -34.38 -0.90 -15.39
C LEU A 10 -35.10 -2.04 -16.12
N ALA A 11 -35.64 -1.79 -17.32
CA ALA A 11 -36.34 -2.78 -18.12
C ALA A 11 -35.45 -3.96 -18.57
N SER A 12 -34.15 -3.71 -18.77
CA SER A 12 -33.16 -4.73 -19.14
C SER A 12 -32.73 -5.65 -17.98
N LEU A 13 -33.07 -5.31 -16.73
CA LEU A 13 -32.62 -6.06 -15.56
C LEU A 13 -33.48 -7.31 -15.33
N LYS A 14 -32.92 -8.48 -15.66
CA LYS A 14 -33.63 -9.77 -15.57
C LYS A 14 -33.53 -10.45 -14.20
N THR A 15 -32.74 -9.91 -13.28
CA THR A 15 -32.49 -10.55 -11.97
C THR A 15 -32.51 -9.54 -10.83
N PRO A 16 -32.98 -9.94 -9.63
CA PRO A 16 -32.92 -9.09 -8.42
C PRO A 16 -31.49 -8.63 -8.10
N ARG A 17 -30.50 -9.48 -8.39
CA ARG A 17 -29.08 -9.15 -8.20
C ARG A 17 -28.62 -8.00 -9.10
N ALA A 18 -29.10 -7.93 -10.33
CA ALA A 18 -28.76 -6.85 -11.25
C ALA A 18 -29.37 -5.52 -10.80
N LEU A 19 -30.62 -5.54 -10.30
CA LEU A 19 -31.28 -4.38 -9.69
C LEU A 19 -30.52 -3.86 -8.47
N SER A 20 -30.20 -4.74 -7.52
CA SER A 20 -29.43 -4.37 -6.32
C SER A 20 -28.07 -3.75 -6.67
N ARG A 21 -27.38 -4.28 -7.68
CA ARG A 21 -26.11 -3.70 -8.18
C ARG A 21 -26.29 -2.33 -8.81
N LEU A 22 -27.39 -2.10 -9.53
CA LEU A 22 -27.69 -0.77 -10.08
C LEU A 22 -27.93 0.22 -8.95
N GLU A 23 -28.81 -0.12 -8.00
CA GLU A 23 -29.12 0.71 -6.83
C GLU A 23 -27.87 1.10 -6.05
N GLU A 24 -27.02 0.12 -5.75
CA GLU A 24 -25.77 0.34 -5.03
C GLU A 24 -24.80 1.23 -5.82
N SER A 25 -24.67 1.01 -7.13
CA SER A 25 -23.82 1.82 -8.00
C SER A 25 -24.32 3.27 -8.08
N LEU A 26 -25.64 3.48 -8.22
CA LEU A 26 -26.26 4.81 -8.23
C LEU A 26 -26.10 5.52 -6.88
N ARG A 27 -26.19 4.78 -5.77
CA ARG A 27 -25.90 5.29 -4.43
C ARG A 27 -24.45 5.76 -4.32
N HIS A 28 -23.48 4.95 -4.74
CA HIS A 28 -22.06 5.33 -4.71
C HIS A 28 -21.77 6.60 -5.50
N LEU A 29 -22.33 6.73 -6.71
CA LEU A 29 -22.18 7.96 -7.50
C LEU A 29 -22.87 9.16 -6.81
N SER A 30 -24.08 8.98 -6.28
CA SER A 30 -24.82 10.07 -5.62
C SER A 30 -24.09 10.59 -4.38
N VAL A 31 -23.65 9.69 -3.49
CA VAL A 31 -22.86 10.05 -2.28
C VAL A 31 -21.54 10.70 -2.69
N GLY A 32 -20.86 10.15 -3.70
CA GLY A 32 -19.61 10.73 -4.18
C GLY A 32 -19.77 12.16 -4.69
N LEU A 33 -20.88 12.46 -5.37
CA LEU A 33 -21.19 13.80 -5.88
C LEU A 33 -21.49 14.78 -4.75
N GLU A 34 -22.27 14.35 -3.76
CA GLU A 34 -22.62 15.15 -2.58
C GLU A 34 -21.38 15.51 -1.75
N VAL A 35 -20.52 14.52 -1.53
CA VAL A 35 -19.30 14.66 -0.73
C VAL A 35 -18.17 15.35 -1.51
N GLY A 36 -18.22 15.33 -2.84
CA GLY A 36 -17.15 15.78 -3.71
C GLY A 36 -15.93 14.86 -3.74
N GLN A 37 -16.05 13.60 -3.28
CA GLN A 37 -14.99 12.58 -3.41
C GLN A 37 -15.57 11.16 -3.44
N ILE A 38 -14.90 10.24 -4.14
CA ILE A 38 -15.28 8.82 -4.17
C ILE A 38 -14.05 7.91 -4.07
N SER A 39 -14.16 6.80 -3.34
CA SER A 39 -13.07 5.82 -3.27
C SER A 39 -12.84 5.14 -4.62
N ASN A 40 -11.59 4.80 -4.94
CA ASN A 40 -11.26 4.10 -6.19
C ASN A 40 -11.95 2.73 -6.28
N THR A 41 -12.19 2.08 -5.14
CA THR A 41 -12.95 0.82 -5.06
C THR A 41 -14.39 1.03 -5.49
N HIS A 42 -15.14 1.93 -4.82
CA HIS A 42 -16.54 2.21 -5.14
C HIS A 42 -16.70 2.76 -6.55
N TRP A 43 -15.79 3.62 -7.00
CA TRP A 43 -15.74 4.11 -8.37
C TRP A 43 -15.59 2.99 -9.39
N THR A 44 -14.61 2.10 -9.20
CA THR A 44 -14.34 1.00 -10.13
C THR A 44 -15.52 0.04 -10.19
N GLU A 45 -16.08 -0.30 -9.03
CA GLU A 45 -17.25 -1.18 -8.92
C GLU A 45 -18.49 -0.58 -9.60
N ALA A 46 -18.86 0.65 -9.24
CA ALA A 46 -20.00 1.34 -9.85
C ALA A 46 -19.83 1.46 -11.38
N LYS A 47 -18.64 1.84 -11.84
CA LYS A 47 -18.32 1.94 -13.27
C LYS A 47 -18.47 0.60 -13.98
N GLN A 48 -17.95 -0.50 -13.43
CA GLN A 48 -18.03 -1.82 -14.05
C GLN A 48 -19.47 -2.34 -14.11
N ASN A 49 -20.22 -2.20 -13.02
CA ASN A 49 -21.61 -2.62 -12.94
C ASN A 49 -22.50 -1.84 -13.92
N ILE A 50 -22.39 -0.51 -13.92
CA ILE A 50 -23.16 0.35 -14.83
C ILE A 50 -22.78 0.08 -16.29
N ASN A 51 -21.48 -0.09 -16.62
CA ASN A 51 -21.08 -0.43 -18.00
C ASN A 51 -21.66 -1.74 -18.50
N ARG A 52 -21.77 -2.75 -17.63
CA ARG A 52 -22.39 -4.04 -18.00
C ARG A 52 -23.88 -3.84 -18.30
N ILE A 53 -24.60 -3.14 -17.41
CA ILE A 53 -26.02 -2.83 -17.56
C ILE A 53 -26.28 -1.98 -18.81
N LEU A 54 -25.44 -0.98 -19.08
CA LEU A 54 -25.49 -0.18 -20.30
C LEU A 54 -25.34 -1.05 -21.55
N GLY A 55 -24.40 -2.00 -21.54
CA GLY A 55 -24.19 -2.93 -22.64
C GLY A 55 -25.41 -3.82 -22.89
N ASP A 56 -25.99 -4.38 -21.82
CA ASP A 56 -27.18 -5.22 -21.88
C ASP A 56 -28.40 -4.42 -22.39
N ALA A 57 -28.67 -3.26 -21.78
CA ALA A 57 -29.77 -2.38 -22.17
C ALA A 57 -29.64 -1.87 -23.62
N TYR A 58 -28.44 -1.49 -24.04
CA TYR A 58 -28.19 -1.04 -25.42
C TYR A 58 -28.43 -2.18 -26.43
N SER A 59 -27.98 -3.40 -26.10
CA SER A 59 -28.23 -4.56 -26.96
C SER A 59 -29.72 -4.90 -27.05
N GLU A 60 -30.44 -4.86 -25.92
CA GLU A 60 -31.84 -5.28 -25.82
C GLU A 60 -32.84 -4.24 -26.30
N HIS A 61 -32.59 -2.94 -26.13
CA HIS A 61 -33.56 -1.89 -26.46
C HIS A 61 -33.19 -1.07 -27.69
N VAL A 62 -31.89 -0.90 -27.98
CA VAL A 62 -31.45 -0.09 -29.13
C VAL A 62 -31.17 -0.97 -30.34
N ARG A 63 -30.34 -2.01 -30.19
CA ARG A 63 -29.98 -2.87 -31.32
C ARG A 63 -31.13 -3.78 -31.76
N SER A 64 -31.86 -4.40 -30.83
CA SER A 64 -32.96 -5.31 -31.18
C SER A 64 -34.06 -4.63 -32.01
N THR A 65 -34.38 -3.38 -31.69
CA THR A 65 -35.35 -2.54 -32.41
C THR A 65 -34.90 -2.33 -33.85
N ALA A 66 -33.60 -2.15 -34.09
CA ALA A 66 -33.05 -2.09 -35.44
C ALA A 66 -33.13 -3.44 -36.17
N PHE A 67 -32.85 -4.57 -35.49
CA PHE A 67 -32.93 -5.90 -36.11
C PHE A 67 -34.31 -6.25 -36.66
N GLY A 68 -35.40 -5.79 -36.03
CA GLY A 68 -36.76 -6.03 -36.50
C GLY A 68 -37.08 -5.41 -37.87
N HIS A 69 -36.27 -4.45 -38.32
CA HIS A 69 -36.54 -3.64 -39.52
C HIS A 69 -35.50 -3.79 -40.64
N ILE A 70 -34.49 -4.66 -40.48
CA ILE A 70 -33.36 -4.77 -41.41
C ILE A 70 -33.29 -6.18 -41.99
N LYS A 71 -33.41 -6.31 -43.31
CA LYS A 71 -33.26 -7.60 -44.02
C LYS A 71 -31.79 -8.02 -44.12
N ALA A 72 -30.90 -7.08 -44.43
CA ALA A 72 -29.45 -7.26 -44.36
C ALA A 72 -28.76 -5.97 -43.93
N ILE A 73 -27.68 -6.07 -43.14
CA ILE A 73 -26.91 -4.90 -42.66
C ILE A 73 -26.34 -4.09 -43.83
N ALA A 74 -26.02 -4.76 -44.95
CA ALA A 74 -25.52 -4.13 -46.16
C ALA A 74 -26.52 -3.16 -46.81
N ASP A 75 -27.82 -3.27 -46.50
CA ASP A 75 -28.88 -2.42 -47.05
C ASP A 75 -29.01 -1.08 -46.30
N LEU A 76 -28.30 -0.92 -45.18
CA LEU A 76 -28.31 0.31 -44.39
C LEU A 76 -27.43 1.40 -45.04
N PRO A 77 -27.78 2.69 -44.91
CA PRO A 77 -26.85 3.77 -45.22
C PRO A 77 -25.53 3.60 -44.46
N GLU A 78 -24.39 3.80 -45.12
CA GLU A 78 -23.05 3.64 -44.52
C GLU A 78 -22.89 4.35 -43.15
N PRO A 79 -23.37 5.59 -42.94
CA PRO A 79 -23.31 6.22 -41.61
C PRO A 79 -24.11 5.46 -40.53
N VAL A 80 -25.18 4.76 -40.90
CA VAL A 80 -25.99 3.94 -39.98
C VAL A 80 -25.30 2.61 -39.69
N GLN A 81 -24.61 2.02 -40.67
CA GLN A 81 -23.79 0.83 -40.47
C GLN A 81 -22.68 1.08 -39.45
N GLU A 82 -22.01 2.23 -39.51
CA GLU A 82 -20.99 2.59 -38.51
C GLU A 82 -21.54 2.70 -37.08
N LEU A 83 -22.77 3.20 -36.93
CA LEU A 83 -23.43 3.26 -35.61
C LEU A 83 -23.78 1.85 -35.11
N TYR A 84 -24.20 0.98 -36.01
CA TYR A 84 -24.56 -0.40 -35.70
C TYR A 84 -23.33 -1.22 -35.23
N TRP A 85 -22.22 -1.15 -35.97
CA TRP A 85 -20.97 -1.85 -35.63
C TRP A 85 -20.20 -1.23 -34.45
N GLY A 86 -20.53 0.00 -34.07
CA GLY A 86 -19.95 0.66 -32.91
C GLY A 86 -20.18 -0.12 -31.61
N THR A 87 -19.23 -0.02 -30.68
CA THR A 87 -19.38 -0.59 -29.34
C THR A 87 -20.48 0.13 -28.56
N ALA A 88 -21.18 -0.58 -27.68
CA ALA A 88 -22.20 0.04 -26.83
C ALA A 88 -21.60 1.23 -26.03
N PRO A 89 -22.36 2.32 -25.81
CA PRO A 89 -21.92 3.43 -24.98
C PRO A 89 -21.50 2.93 -23.60
N GLN A 90 -20.30 3.30 -23.18
CA GLN A 90 -19.82 3.06 -21.82
C GLN A 90 -19.92 4.37 -21.05
N LEU A 91 -19.97 4.29 -19.72
CA LEU A 91 -20.15 5.43 -18.83
C LEU A 91 -19.21 6.61 -19.16
N HIS A 92 -17.94 6.30 -19.50
CA HIS A 92 -16.93 7.30 -19.85
C HIS A 92 -16.96 7.78 -21.31
N THR A 93 -17.77 7.17 -22.18
CA THR A 93 -17.93 7.54 -23.59
C THR A 93 -19.31 8.12 -23.90
N ILE A 94 -20.25 8.16 -22.96
CA ILE A 94 -21.59 8.76 -23.16
C ILE A 94 -21.46 10.17 -23.74
N GLY A 95 -20.61 11.04 -23.17
CA GLY A 95 -20.43 12.40 -23.68
C GLY A 95 -19.92 12.50 -25.12
N SER A 96 -19.04 11.59 -25.57
CA SER A 96 -18.59 11.57 -26.96
C SER A 96 -19.67 11.03 -27.91
N TRP A 97 -20.45 10.04 -27.46
CA TRP A 97 -21.62 9.54 -28.18
C TRP A 97 -22.69 10.61 -28.36
N THR A 98 -23.03 11.36 -27.31
CA THR A 98 -24.01 12.47 -27.40
C THR A 98 -23.56 13.51 -28.44
N LYS A 99 -22.27 13.89 -28.45
CA LYS A 99 -21.70 14.81 -29.46
C LYS A 99 -21.75 14.24 -30.88
N ARG A 100 -21.45 12.94 -31.05
CA ARG A 100 -21.54 12.25 -32.34
C ARG A 100 -22.97 12.26 -32.86
N MET A 101 -23.94 11.92 -32.03
CA MET A 101 -25.35 11.84 -32.41
C MET A 101 -26.00 13.21 -32.69
N ALA A 102 -25.51 14.28 -32.04
CA ALA A 102 -25.93 15.64 -32.37
C ALA A 102 -25.49 16.09 -33.77
N LYS A 103 -24.37 15.56 -34.27
CA LYS A 103 -23.87 15.82 -35.64
C LYS A 103 -24.46 14.85 -36.67
N PHE A 104 -25.12 13.79 -36.23
CA PHE A 104 -25.66 12.76 -37.09
C PHE A 104 -26.97 13.23 -37.74
N LYS A 105 -26.93 13.51 -39.04
CA LYS A 105 -28.03 14.12 -39.80
C LYS A 105 -28.96 13.12 -40.51
N VAL A 106 -28.57 11.85 -40.60
CA VAL A 106 -29.38 10.83 -41.27
C VAL A 106 -30.57 10.49 -40.38
N ASP A 107 -31.77 10.59 -40.93
CA ASP A 107 -33.00 10.16 -40.28
C ASP A 107 -33.13 8.64 -40.42
N HIS A 108 -33.13 7.94 -39.29
CA HIS A 108 -33.20 6.49 -39.24
C HIS A 108 -33.68 6.03 -37.86
N PRO A 109 -34.56 5.01 -37.75
CA PRO A 109 -35.08 4.52 -36.46
C PRO A 109 -33.98 4.21 -35.44
N LEU A 110 -32.92 3.51 -35.86
CA LEU A 110 -31.75 3.24 -35.00
C LEU A 110 -31.12 4.53 -34.43
N ALA A 111 -30.98 5.58 -35.25
CA ALA A 111 -30.39 6.84 -34.79
C ALA A 111 -31.30 7.54 -33.76
N THR A 112 -32.62 7.45 -33.94
CA THR A 112 -33.61 7.94 -32.97
C THR A 112 -33.52 7.18 -31.64
N CYS A 113 -33.52 5.85 -31.67
CA CYS A 113 -33.37 5.03 -30.45
C CYS A 113 -32.05 5.30 -29.72
N ILE A 114 -30.94 5.49 -30.45
CA ILE A 114 -29.65 5.86 -29.83
C ILE A 114 -29.76 7.24 -29.16
N ARG A 115 -30.40 8.23 -29.79
CA ARG A 115 -30.55 9.58 -29.21
C ARG A 115 -31.37 9.53 -27.92
N GLU A 116 -32.49 8.81 -27.92
CA GLU A 116 -33.36 8.65 -26.75
C GLU A 116 -32.61 7.93 -25.61
N PHE A 117 -31.93 6.82 -25.91
CA PHE A 117 -31.12 6.09 -24.94
C PHE A 117 -30.03 6.97 -24.34
N LEU A 118 -29.28 7.71 -25.17
CA LEU A 118 -28.23 8.61 -24.70
C LEU A 118 -28.77 9.77 -23.87
N GLN A 119 -29.97 10.26 -24.17
CA GLN A 119 -30.62 11.31 -23.39
C GLN A 119 -30.97 10.80 -21.98
N GLU A 120 -31.50 9.59 -21.87
CA GLU A 120 -31.82 8.94 -20.58
C GLU A 120 -30.55 8.74 -19.73
N VAL A 121 -29.48 8.19 -20.32
CA VAL A 121 -28.26 7.84 -19.55
C VAL A 121 -27.28 9.00 -19.40
N LYS A 122 -27.56 10.17 -20.01
CA LYS A 122 -26.69 11.36 -19.93
C LYS A 122 -26.32 11.74 -18.48
N PRO A 123 -27.25 11.78 -17.51
CA PRO A 123 -26.92 12.13 -16.13
C PRO A 123 -25.86 11.21 -15.50
N LEU A 124 -25.81 9.93 -15.89
CA LEU A 124 -24.79 8.98 -15.43
C LEU A 124 -23.42 9.34 -16.00
N GLY A 125 -23.37 9.70 -17.29
CA GLY A 125 -22.14 10.16 -17.95
C GLY A 125 -21.58 11.43 -17.31
N ASP A 126 -22.45 12.41 -17.06
CA ASP A 126 -22.07 13.68 -16.41
C ASP A 126 -21.55 13.43 -14.99
N ALA A 127 -22.26 12.62 -14.19
CA ALA A 127 -21.84 12.24 -12.84
C ALA A 127 -20.46 11.55 -12.84
N ALA A 128 -20.24 10.65 -13.79
CA ALA A 128 -18.99 9.94 -13.93
C ALA A 128 -17.83 10.85 -14.32
N GLU A 129 -18.04 11.80 -15.23
CA GLU A 129 -17.03 12.76 -15.64
C GLU A 129 -16.60 13.66 -14.47
N GLN A 130 -17.58 14.13 -13.68
CA GLN A 130 -17.33 14.94 -12.48
C GLN A 130 -16.58 14.15 -11.40
N LEU A 131 -16.98 12.89 -11.15
CA LEU A 131 -16.37 12.07 -10.10
C LEU A 131 -14.96 11.60 -10.43
N LYS A 132 -14.65 11.41 -11.72
CA LYS A 132 -13.34 10.92 -12.18
C LYS A 132 -12.18 11.79 -11.70
N THR A 133 -12.39 13.10 -11.53
CA THR A 133 -11.35 14.04 -11.05
C THR A 133 -11.16 14.02 -9.54
N VAL A 134 -12.07 13.40 -8.79
CA VAL A 134 -12.08 13.35 -7.31
C VAL A 134 -12.02 11.91 -6.77
N VAL A 135 -11.48 10.98 -7.55
CA VAL A 135 -11.27 9.59 -7.14
C VAL A 135 -10.06 9.48 -6.21
N VAL A 136 -10.26 8.99 -4.99
CA VAL A 136 -9.20 8.78 -3.99
C VAL A 136 -8.83 7.30 -3.86
N LYS A 137 -7.53 6.97 -3.82
CA LYS A 137 -7.04 5.56 -3.80
C LYS A 137 -7.53 4.73 -2.60
N ARG A 138 -7.94 5.37 -1.50
CA ARG A 138 -8.55 4.74 -0.32
C ARG A 138 -9.66 5.67 0.18
N ALA A 139 -10.89 5.17 0.35
CA ALA A 139 -11.71 5.69 1.42
C ALA A 139 -10.95 5.41 2.72
N THR A 140 -10.93 6.38 3.62
CA THR A 140 -10.58 6.13 5.02
C THR A 140 -11.44 4.94 5.48
N LYS A 141 -10.78 3.94 6.08
CA LYS A 141 -11.52 2.77 6.58
C LYS A 141 -12.19 3.22 7.87
N ALA A 142 -13.45 2.84 8.05
CA ALA A 142 -14.04 2.81 9.38
C ALA A 142 -13.12 2.02 10.32
N VAL A 143 -12.84 2.62 11.48
CA VAL A 143 -11.95 2.12 12.52
C VAL A 143 -12.64 0.96 13.23
N GLU A 144 -12.70 -0.21 12.60
CA GLU A 144 -12.98 -1.47 13.30
C GLU A 144 -11.67 -2.23 13.49
N ASP A 145 -11.24 -2.32 14.76
CA ASP A 145 -10.33 -3.31 15.38
C ASP A 145 -9.18 -3.88 14.54
N GLN A 146 -8.53 -3.05 13.72
CA GLN A 146 -7.17 -3.36 13.33
C GLN A 146 -6.27 -2.98 14.49
N LYS A 147 -5.79 -4.00 15.24
CA LYS A 147 -4.72 -3.84 16.23
C LYS A 147 -3.69 -2.85 15.67
N PRO A 148 -3.42 -1.74 16.38
CA PRO A 148 -2.58 -0.67 15.84
C PRO A 148 -1.26 -1.27 15.40
N ARG A 149 -0.98 -1.18 14.10
CA ARG A 149 0.26 -1.68 13.53
C ARG A 149 1.35 -0.68 13.93
N TYR A 150 2.25 -1.11 14.80
CA TYR A 150 3.42 -0.33 15.20
C TYR A 150 4.09 0.30 13.97
N THR A 151 4.28 1.62 14.02
CA THR A 151 4.95 2.39 12.97
C THR A 151 6.21 3.02 13.57
N PRO A 152 7.40 2.64 13.11
CA PRO A 152 8.65 3.15 13.69
C PRO A 152 8.86 4.65 13.41
N PRO A 153 9.52 5.39 14.31
CA PRO A 153 9.91 6.79 14.10
C PRO A 153 10.88 6.98 12.92
N ARG A 154 10.90 8.20 12.36
CA ARG A 154 11.70 8.56 11.18
C ARG A 154 13.16 8.85 11.57
N ALA A 155 14.08 8.36 10.76
CA ALA A 155 15.50 8.27 11.09
C ALA A 155 16.34 9.46 10.57
N SER A 156 17.37 9.90 11.32
CA SER A 156 18.42 10.84 10.85
C SER A 156 19.69 10.89 11.72
N THR A 157 20.74 10.11 11.45
CA THR A 157 22.11 10.33 11.97
C THR A 157 23.21 9.57 11.19
N GLY A 158 24.48 9.81 11.54
CA GLY A 158 25.64 9.04 11.06
C GLY A 158 25.68 7.56 11.50
N ALA A 159 24.94 7.15 12.53
CA ALA A 159 24.82 5.75 12.92
C ALA A 159 24.10 4.91 11.84
N ILE A 160 23.12 5.52 11.16
CA ILE A 160 22.43 4.93 10.00
C ILE A 160 23.41 4.64 8.87
N VAL A 161 24.43 5.49 8.67
CA VAL A 161 25.44 5.30 7.62
C VAL A 161 26.21 4.01 7.86
N LYS A 162 26.67 3.75 9.09
CA LYS A 162 27.33 2.47 9.45
C LYS A 162 26.45 1.25 9.18
N VAL A 163 25.16 1.33 9.55
CA VAL A 163 24.21 0.23 9.31
C VAL A 163 23.96 0.01 7.82
N ARG A 164 23.82 1.10 7.06
CA ARG A 164 23.67 1.07 5.60
C ARG A 164 24.89 0.44 4.96
N GLU A 165 26.10 0.85 5.31
CA GLU A 165 27.34 0.31 4.77
C GLU A 165 27.48 -1.20 5.03
N ALA A 166 27.09 -1.67 6.22
CA ALA A 166 27.07 -3.10 6.54
C ALA A 166 26.05 -3.88 5.69
N LEU A 167 24.84 -3.33 5.51
CA LEU A 167 23.82 -3.90 4.63
C LEU A 167 24.26 -3.91 3.17
N GLU A 168 24.85 -2.81 2.70
CA GLU A 168 25.38 -2.68 1.35
C GLU A 168 26.52 -3.67 1.11
N THR A 169 27.38 -3.91 2.10
CA THR A 169 28.44 -4.94 2.04
C THR A 169 27.86 -6.34 1.82
N ILE A 170 26.81 -6.72 2.56
CA ILE A 170 26.09 -7.98 2.34
C ILE A 170 25.58 -8.07 0.91
N THR A 171 24.96 -6.99 0.42
CA THR A 171 24.37 -7.01 -0.92
C THR A 171 25.39 -6.95 -2.05
N LYS A 172 26.51 -6.23 -1.88
CA LYS A 172 27.57 -6.11 -2.88
C LYS A 172 28.22 -7.47 -3.10
N ASN A 173 28.49 -8.19 -2.02
CA ASN A 173 29.08 -9.52 -2.08
C ASN A 173 28.13 -10.57 -2.69
N SER A 174 26.82 -10.32 -2.65
CA SER A 174 25.80 -11.24 -3.16
C SER A 174 25.21 -10.84 -4.52
N PHE A 175 25.52 -9.65 -5.02
CA PHE A 175 24.88 -9.10 -6.22
C PHE A 175 25.15 -9.92 -7.47
N GLU A 176 26.41 -10.27 -7.72
CA GLU A 176 26.80 -11.06 -8.89
C GLU A 176 26.19 -12.46 -8.85
N GLU A 177 26.21 -13.12 -7.68
CA GLU A 177 25.58 -14.43 -7.50
C GLU A 177 24.05 -14.37 -7.67
N LEU A 178 23.38 -13.31 -7.21
CA LEU A 178 21.94 -13.09 -7.45
C LEU A 178 21.66 -12.91 -8.94
N ARG A 179 22.44 -12.06 -9.61
CA ARG A 179 22.32 -11.82 -11.06
C ARG A 179 22.50 -13.11 -11.83
N GLU A 180 23.53 -13.89 -11.54
CA GLU A 180 23.79 -15.19 -12.16
C GLU A 180 22.69 -16.22 -11.84
N GLY A 181 22.15 -16.20 -10.62
CA GLY A 181 21.01 -17.02 -10.22
C GLY A 181 19.77 -16.74 -11.08
N PHE A 182 19.41 -15.46 -11.24
CA PHE A 182 18.30 -15.05 -12.10
C PHE A 182 18.56 -15.38 -13.57
N PHE A 183 19.77 -15.11 -14.06
CA PHE A 183 20.15 -15.43 -15.44
C PHE A 183 19.97 -16.92 -15.71
N ARG A 184 20.50 -17.80 -14.84
CA ARG A 184 20.34 -19.26 -14.97
C ARG A 184 18.89 -19.69 -14.91
N LYS A 185 18.09 -19.13 -13.99
CA LYS A 185 16.64 -19.39 -13.89
C LYS A 185 15.93 -19.04 -15.20
N TYR A 186 16.17 -17.86 -15.74
CA TYR A 186 15.52 -17.36 -16.96
C TYR A 186 15.96 -18.08 -18.21
N LYS A 187 17.25 -18.40 -18.32
CA LYS A 187 17.75 -19.28 -19.37
C LYS A 187 17.06 -20.65 -19.30
N GLY A 188 16.87 -21.20 -18.10
CA GLY A 188 16.12 -22.45 -17.90
C GLY A 188 14.69 -22.41 -18.45
N PHE A 189 13.99 -21.28 -18.32
CA PHE A 189 12.65 -21.12 -18.91
C PHE A 189 12.67 -21.16 -20.45
N ILE A 190 13.65 -20.51 -21.05
CA ILE A 190 13.82 -20.51 -22.51
C ILE A 190 14.24 -21.89 -22.99
N ASP A 191 15.24 -22.51 -22.36
CA ASP A 191 15.72 -23.85 -22.70
C ASP A 191 14.57 -24.86 -22.59
N GLN A 192 13.74 -24.79 -21.55
CA GLN A 192 12.55 -25.64 -21.38
C GLN A 192 11.58 -25.49 -22.54
N TYR A 193 11.24 -24.25 -22.92
CA TYR A 193 10.31 -23.98 -24.03
C TYR A 193 10.88 -24.39 -25.40
N MET A 194 12.15 -24.06 -25.67
CA MET A 194 12.80 -24.38 -26.94
C MET A 194 13.00 -25.88 -27.10
N THR A 195 13.26 -26.61 -26.00
CA THR A 195 13.38 -28.08 -26.02
C THR A 195 12.03 -28.74 -26.29
N SER A 196 10.94 -28.23 -25.71
CA SER A 196 9.60 -28.82 -25.90
C SER A 196 8.97 -28.49 -27.25
N GLU A 197 9.11 -27.26 -27.73
CA GLU A 197 8.39 -26.77 -28.92
C GLU A 197 9.29 -26.72 -30.18
N GLY A 198 10.61 -26.68 -30.03
CA GLY A 198 11.54 -26.61 -31.16
C GLY A 198 11.51 -27.80 -32.11
N ALA A 199 10.98 -28.95 -31.64
CA ALA A 199 10.79 -30.17 -32.41
C ALA A 199 9.31 -30.49 -32.72
N CYS A 200 8.36 -29.68 -32.26
CA CYS A 200 6.95 -29.96 -32.47
C CYS A 200 6.49 -29.52 -33.87
N GLU A 201 5.62 -30.30 -34.52
CA GLU A 201 5.05 -29.95 -35.82
C GLU A 201 4.15 -28.71 -35.76
N SER A 202 3.52 -28.48 -34.61
CA SER A 202 2.64 -27.33 -34.33
C SER A 202 3.08 -26.63 -33.03
N PRO A 203 4.14 -25.81 -33.07
CA PRO A 203 4.68 -25.19 -31.88
C PRO A 203 3.68 -24.25 -31.22
N LYS A 204 3.52 -24.38 -29.91
CA LYS A 204 2.61 -23.53 -29.12
C LYS A 204 3.22 -22.16 -28.90
N HIS A 205 2.37 -21.13 -28.87
CA HIS A 205 2.78 -19.83 -28.37
C HIS A 205 3.24 -19.94 -26.90
N PRO A 206 4.25 -19.18 -26.43
CA PRO A 206 4.71 -19.24 -25.03
C PRO A 206 3.57 -19.08 -24.01
N TYR A 207 2.55 -18.28 -24.35
CA TYR A 207 1.34 -18.13 -23.53
C TYR A 207 0.60 -19.46 -23.36
N ASP A 208 0.40 -20.22 -24.45
CA ASP A 208 -0.29 -21.50 -24.38
C ASP A 208 0.55 -22.56 -23.64
N PHE A 209 1.88 -22.49 -23.77
CA PHE A 209 2.80 -23.37 -23.06
C PHE A 209 2.82 -23.10 -21.53
N PHE A 210 3.06 -21.86 -21.12
CA PHE A 210 3.28 -21.52 -19.71
C PHE A 210 2.03 -21.07 -18.96
N VAL A 211 0.98 -20.57 -19.62
CA VAL A 211 -0.22 -20.01 -18.94
C VAL A 211 -1.44 -20.91 -19.11
N ARG A 212 -1.61 -21.55 -20.27
CA ARG A 212 -2.68 -22.55 -20.48
C ARG A 212 -2.21 -24.00 -20.28
N GLY A 213 -0.92 -24.22 -20.03
CA GLY A 213 -0.35 -25.53 -19.71
C GLY A 213 -0.76 -26.06 -18.34
N LYS A 214 -0.19 -27.22 -17.96
CA LYS A 214 -0.45 -27.89 -16.68
C LYS A 214 -0.01 -27.06 -15.47
N GLU A 215 1.09 -26.31 -15.60
CA GLU A 215 1.62 -25.43 -14.56
C GLU A 215 1.62 -23.99 -15.05
N ARG A 216 0.87 -23.13 -14.35
CA ARG A 216 0.81 -21.70 -14.68
C ARG A 216 2.09 -20.99 -14.22
N ASN A 217 2.83 -20.43 -15.17
CA ASN A 217 4.04 -19.65 -14.93
C ASN A 217 4.07 -18.40 -15.82
N SER A 218 3.38 -17.34 -15.38
CA SER A 218 3.34 -16.06 -16.10
C SER A 218 4.72 -15.40 -16.22
N GLU A 219 5.61 -15.61 -15.24
CA GLU A 219 6.99 -15.09 -15.30
C GLU A 219 7.74 -15.71 -16.48
N ALA A 220 7.74 -17.04 -16.59
CA ALA A 220 8.36 -17.74 -17.71
C ALA A 220 7.77 -17.31 -19.06
N TYR A 221 6.45 -17.15 -19.15
CA TYR A 221 5.81 -16.59 -20.35
C TYR A 221 6.39 -15.23 -20.75
N HIS A 222 6.44 -14.27 -19.82
CA HIS A 222 6.90 -12.92 -20.11
C HIS A 222 8.38 -12.87 -20.49
N ILE A 223 9.22 -13.62 -19.76
CA ILE A 223 10.66 -13.71 -20.04
C ILE A 223 10.91 -14.33 -21.41
N THR A 224 10.32 -15.51 -21.66
CA THR A 224 10.51 -16.24 -22.93
C THR A 224 9.98 -15.43 -24.12
N SER A 225 8.82 -14.79 -24.01
CA SER A 225 8.25 -13.99 -25.10
C SER A 225 9.10 -12.77 -25.47
N ARG A 226 9.85 -12.20 -24.53
CA ARG A 226 10.78 -11.09 -24.81
C ARG A 226 12.07 -11.53 -25.51
N CYS A 227 12.36 -12.83 -25.51
CA CYS A 227 13.57 -13.41 -26.09
C CYS A 227 13.32 -14.06 -27.46
N LEU A 228 12.08 -14.03 -27.95
CA LEU A 228 11.67 -14.64 -29.21
C LEU A 228 11.31 -13.58 -30.26
N GLU A 229 11.49 -13.94 -31.53
CA GLU A 229 10.95 -13.17 -32.65
C GLU A 229 9.41 -13.05 -32.54
N THR A 230 8.86 -11.90 -32.94
CA THR A 230 7.42 -11.67 -32.85
C THR A 230 6.67 -12.63 -33.78
N MET A 231 5.86 -13.51 -33.20
CA MET A 231 5.00 -14.40 -33.99
C MET A 231 3.74 -13.66 -34.44
N PRO A 232 3.41 -13.66 -35.75
CA PRO A 232 2.15 -13.11 -36.24
C PRO A 232 0.97 -13.78 -35.53
N HIS A 233 0.01 -12.99 -35.03
CA HIS A 233 -1.21 -13.54 -34.44
C HIS A 233 -1.96 -14.38 -35.48
N GLY A 234 -2.22 -15.66 -35.15
CA GLY A 234 -3.01 -16.57 -35.98
C GLY A 234 -2.23 -17.50 -36.91
N THR A 235 -0.89 -17.41 -36.97
CA THR A 235 -0.07 -18.37 -37.74
C THR A 235 0.55 -19.42 -36.83
N ASN A 236 -0.14 -20.54 -36.63
CA ASN A 236 0.33 -21.66 -35.79
C ASN A 236 1.52 -22.46 -36.39
N ASN A 237 2.00 -22.08 -37.58
CA ASN A 237 3.00 -22.84 -38.33
C ASN A 237 4.39 -22.19 -38.35
N VAL A 238 4.58 -21.03 -37.70
CA VAL A 238 5.90 -20.38 -37.65
C VAL A 238 6.65 -20.93 -36.46
N ARG A 239 7.81 -21.56 -36.72
CA ARG A 239 8.67 -22.06 -35.65
C ARG A 239 9.23 -20.88 -34.84
N PRO A 240 9.15 -20.92 -33.49
CA PRO A 240 9.72 -19.88 -32.65
C PRO A 240 11.24 -19.82 -32.85
N ARG A 241 11.77 -18.61 -32.99
CA ARG A 241 13.21 -18.34 -33.11
C ARG A 241 13.64 -17.40 -32.01
N LEU A 242 14.79 -17.70 -31.40
CA LEU A 242 15.42 -16.80 -30.44
C LEU A 242 15.95 -15.58 -31.15
N LEU A 243 15.80 -14.42 -30.52
CA LEU A 243 16.46 -13.21 -30.97
C LEU A 243 17.98 -13.39 -30.90
N PRO A 244 18.76 -12.84 -31.86
CA PRO A 244 20.22 -12.93 -31.83
C PRO A 244 20.84 -12.38 -30.53
N ASN A 245 20.18 -11.43 -29.87
CA ASN A 245 20.62 -10.78 -28.64
C ASN A 245 19.89 -11.27 -27.37
N HIS A 246 19.23 -12.43 -27.40
CA HIS A 246 18.44 -12.92 -26.27
C HIS A 246 19.24 -13.06 -24.96
N GLU A 247 20.51 -13.48 -25.00
CA GLU A 247 21.35 -13.56 -23.80
C GLU A 247 21.60 -12.18 -23.17
N ALA A 248 21.79 -11.14 -23.98
CA ALA A 248 21.90 -9.76 -23.48
C ALA A 248 20.59 -9.31 -22.82
N ILE A 249 19.44 -9.62 -23.44
CA ILE A 249 18.11 -9.34 -22.87
C ILE A 249 17.94 -10.04 -21.52
N LEU A 250 18.32 -11.31 -21.42
CA LEU A 250 18.30 -12.06 -20.16
C LEU A 250 19.21 -11.44 -19.10
N GLY A 251 20.42 -11.03 -19.48
CA GLY A 251 21.36 -10.34 -18.62
C GLY A 251 20.78 -9.05 -18.04
N GLU A 252 20.18 -8.21 -18.88
CA GLU A 252 19.53 -6.96 -18.45
C GLU A 252 18.34 -7.18 -17.50
N ILE A 253 17.52 -8.21 -17.76
CA ILE A 253 16.39 -8.56 -16.88
C ILE A 253 16.92 -9.10 -15.54
N ALA A 254 17.89 -10.01 -15.56
CA ALA A 254 18.50 -10.57 -14.36
C ALA A 254 19.19 -9.50 -13.50
N GLU A 255 19.89 -8.56 -14.13
CA GLU A 255 20.52 -7.43 -13.44
C GLU A 255 19.49 -6.51 -12.79
N ARG A 256 18.39 -6.22 -13.49
CA ARG A 256 17.30 -5.39 -12.95
C ARG A 256 16.67 -6.03 -11.72
N GLU A 257 16.34 -7.32 -11.78
CA GLU A 257 15.73 -8.04 -10.65
C GLU A 257 16.72 -8.13 -9.46
N ALA A 258 18.00 -8.37 -9.73
CA ALA A 258 19.03 -8.36 -8.69
C ALA A 258 19.17 -6.97 -8.03
N LYS A 259 19.11 -5.88 -8.81
CA LYS A 259 19.12 -4.50 -8.30
C LYS A 259 17.88 -4.21 -7.46
N ASP A 260 16.71 -4.56 -7.95
CA ASP A 260 15.44 -4.34 -7.23
C ASP A 260 15.43 -5.06 -5.88
N ILE A 261 15.94 -6.31 -5.82
CA ILE A 261 16.09 -7.06 -4.57
C ILE A 261 17.10 -6.39 -3.64
N ARG A 262 18.30 -6.04 -4.14
CA ARG A 262 19.33 -5.36 -3.34
C ARG A 262 18.79 -4.08 -2.72
N ASP A 263 18.25 -3.19 -3.55
CA ASP A 263 17.87 -1.84 -3.13
C ASP A 263 16.70 -1.91 -2.15
N THR A 264 15.73 -2.79 -2.41
CA THR A 264 14.60 -3.00 -1.49
C THR A 264 15.06 -3.68 -0.19
N PHE A 265 16.02 -4.61 -0.24
CA PHE A 265 16.58 -5.25 0.94
C PHE A 265 17.28 -4.24 1.85
N VAL A 266 18.16 -3.40 1.31
CA VAL A 266 18.83 -2.34 2.08
C VAL A 266 17.77 -1.39 2.66
N PHE A 267 16.87 -0.87 1.83
CA PHE A 267 15.86 0.09 2.25
C PHE A 267 14.94 -0.43 3.37
N LYS A 268 14.38 -1.64 3.21
CA LYS A 268 13.43 -2.21 4.19
C LYS A 268 14.09 -2.58 5.50
N ASN A 269 15.29 -3.15 5.47
CA ASN A 269 16.01 -3.52 6.70
C ASN A 269 16.53 -2.26 7.41
N LEU A 270 17.08 -1.30 6.67
CA LEU A 270 17.54 -0.04 7.24
C LEU A 270 16.40 0.71 7.92
N SER A 271 15.22 0.80 7.29
CA SER A 271 14.06 1.48 7.88
C SER A 271 13.64 0.92 9.25
N LYS A 272 13.79 -0.40 9.46
CA LYS A 272 13.47 -1.04 10.74
C LYS A 272 14.56 -0.79 11.77
N LEU A 273 15.82 -1.02 11.40
CA LEU A 273 16.96 -0.87 12.31
C LEU A 273 17.19 0.57 12.72
N ALA A 274 16.96 1.53 11.81
CA ALA A 274 17.20 2.93 12.07
C ALA A 274 16.35 3.46 13.23
N SER A 275 15.11 3.00 13.39
CA SER A 275 14.26 3.38 14.53
C SER A 275 14.86 3.01 15.88
N ILE A 276 15.50 1.85 15.97
CA ILE A 276 16.16 1.33 17.18
C ILE A 276 17.50 2.05 17.39
N VAL A 277 18.29 2.17 16.33
CA VAL A 277 19.64 2.73 16.37
C VAL A 277 19.63 4.22 16.71
N ASP A 278 18.75 5.00 16.07
CA ASP A 278 18.63 6.44 16.36
C ASP A 278 17.97 6.70 17.71
N ALA A 279 16.99 5.89 18.12
CA ALA A 279 16.39 6.02 19.44
C ALA A 279 17.44 5.81 20.54
N LYS A 280 18.39 4.89 20.34
CA LYS A 280 19.43 4.58 21.32
C LYS A 280 20.64 5.52 21.29
N ASP A 281 20.97 6.09 20.12
CA ASP A 281 21.93 7.20 19.94
C ASP A 281 23.35 6.94 20.49
N ASN A 282 23.77 5.67 20.58
CA ASN A 282 25.10 5.28 21.11
C ASN A 282 25.68 4.06 20.37
N LEU A 283 25.46 3.99 19.06
CA LEU A 283 25.95 2.87 18.23
C LEU A 283 27.48 2.90 18.10
N SER A 284 28.13 1.89 18.68
CA SER A 284 29.58 1.72 18.62
C SER A 284 30.01 1.09 17.30
N SER A 285 29.52 -0.13 17.01
CA SER A 285 29.94 -0.90 15.83
C SER A 285 28.80 -1.72 15.21
N VAL A 286 28.97 -2.03 13.92
CA VAL A 286 28.13 -2.95 13.15
C VAL A 286 29.04 -3.97 12.49
N GLU A 287 28.83 -5.24 12.79
CA GLU A 287 29.62 -6.35 12.26
C GLU A 287 28.75 -7.24 11.36
N VAL A 288 29.29 -7.62 10.20
CA VAL A 288 28.64 -8.59 9.30
C VAL A 288 29.05 -9.99 9.74
N LEU A 289 28.14 -10.71 10.40
CA LEU A 289 28.39 -12.07 10.89
C LEU A 289 28.41 -13.10 9.75
N GLY A 290 27.69 -12.81 8.66
CA GLY A 290 27.70 -13.65 7.48
C GLY A 290 26.52 -13.35 6.55
N TYR A 291 26.57 -13.95 5.36
CA TYR A 291 25.48 -13.91 4.40
C TYR A 291 25.38 -15.25 3.68
N SER A 292 24.21 -15.54 3.12
CA SER A 292 24.01 -16.69 2.25
C SER A 292 23.00 -16.39 1.16
N ILE A 293 23.16 -17.10 0.04
CA ILE A 293 22.27 -16.99 -1.11
C ILE A 293 21.70 -18.37 -1.40
N GLN A 294 20.38 -18.45 -1.58
CA GLN A 294 19.71 -19.68 -1.98
C GLN A 294 18.78 -19.41 -3.15
N LEU A 295 19.16 -19.92 -4.34
CA LEU A 295 18.47 -19.93 -5.64
C LEU A 295 17.97 -18.57 -6.17
N THR A 296 17.27 -17.78 -5.35
CA THR A 296 16.77 -16.41 -5.61
C THR A 296 16.50 -15.62 -4.31
N SER A 297 17.05 -16.05 -3.17
CA SER A 297 16.87 -15.42 -1.87
C SER A 297 18.22 -14.98 -1.30
N LEU A 298 18.22 -13.80 -0.68
CA LEU A 298 19.36 -13.24 0.03
C LEU A 298 19.09 -13.35 1.53
N ARG A 299 20.06 -13.83 2.30
CA ARG A 299 20.05 -13.79 3.76
C ARG A 299 21.31 -13.09 4.26
N GLY A 300 21.14 -12.22 5.25
CA GLY A 300 22.22 -11.55 5.97
C GLY A 300 22.09 -11.77 7.46
N ASN A 301 23.22 -11.73 8.16
CA ASN A 301 23.30 -11.68 9.60
C ASN A 301 24.20 -10.52 10.01
N LEU A 302 23.72 -9.65 10.88
CA LEU A 302 24.45 -8.49 11.42
C LEU A 302 24.48 -8.57 12.94
N ARG A 303 25.55 -8.08 13.56
CA ARG A 303 25.61 -7.76 14.99
C ARG A 303 25.74 -6.26 15.16
N LEU A 304 24.88 -5.68 16.00
CA LEU A 304 24.96 -4.28 16.38
C LEU A 304 25.38 -4.20 17.84
N THR A 305 26.43 -3.43 18.12
CA THR A 305 26.98 -3.23 19.46
C THR A 305 26.93 -1.76 19.82
N PHE A 306 26.51 -1.47 21.04
CA PHE A 306 26.36 -0.11 21.57
C PHE A 306 27.38 0.17 22.67
N GLU A 307 27.65 1.45 22.92
CA GLU A 307 28.67 1.89 23.90
C GLU A 307 28.33 1.50 25.35
N ASP A 308 27.05 1.28 25.65
CA ASP A 308 26.57 0.82 26.96
C ASP A 308 26.70 -0.71 27.16
N GLY A 309 27.40 -1.41 26.26
CA GLY A 309 27.61 -2.86 26.30
C GLY A 309 26.44 -3.70 25.79
N SER A 310 25.28 -3.08 25.55
CA SER A 310 24.14 -3.77 24.94
C SER A 310 24.43 -4.10 23.47
N ASN A 311 23.82 -5.17 22.99
CA ASN A 311 24.00 -5.64 21.62
C ASN A 311 22.84 -6.52 21.18
N PHE A 312 22.68 -6.69 19.87
CA PHE A 312 21.77 -7.68 19.31
C PHE A 312 22.22 -8.15 17.93
N ASP A 313 21.83 -9.38 17.62
CA ASP A 313 21.99 -9.98 16.31
C ASP A 313 20.71 -9.79 15.50
N VAL A 314 20.88 -9.47 14.22
CA VAL A 314 19.79 -9.31 13.26
C VAL A 314 19.96 -10.37 12.20
N GLN A 315 18.90 -11.12 11.96
CA GLN A 315 18.81 -11.99 10.81
C GLN A 315 17.76 -11.43 9.85
N ASN A 316 18.21 -11.06 8.65
CA ASN A 316 17.36 -10.58 7.57
C ASN A 316 17.37 -11.54 6.39
N SER A 317 16.22 -11.73 5.76
CA SER A 317 16.14 -12.54 4.54
C SER A 317 15.13 -11.98 3.53
N VAL A 318 15.28 -12.40 2.27
CA VAL A 318 14.35 -12.14 1.18
C VAL A 318 13.57 -13.41 0.92
N VAL A 319 12.25 -13.36 1.08
CA VAL A 319 11.37 -14.53 0.94
C VAL A 319 10.30 -14.25 -0.11
N TRP A 320 10.22 -15.11 -1.11
CA TRP A 320 9.12 -15.11 -2.08
C TRP A 320 7.82 -15.56 -1.41
N SER A 321 6.75 -14.80 -1.63
CA SER A 321 5.42 -15.11 -1.15
C SER A 321 4.40 -14.93 -2.26
N ARG A 322 3.23 -15.55 -2.11
CA ARG A 322 2.10 -15.42 -3.03
C ARG A 322 0.93 -14.78 -2.30
N SER A 323 0.24 -13.88 -2.98
CA SER A 323 -1.02 -13.31 -2.50
C SER A 323 -2.17 -14.30 -2.69
N VAL A 324 -3.33 -14.00 -2.11
CA VAL A 324 -4.57 -14.79 -2.30
C VAL A 324 -4.96 -14.90 -3.79
N ASN A 325 -4.57 -13.91 -4.61
CA ASN A 325 -4.80 -13.90 -6.06
C ASN A 325 -3.62 -14.48 -6.86
N ASP A 326 -2.78 -15.32 -6.23
CA ASP A 326 -1.58 -15.96 -6.81
C ASP A 326 -0.51 -14.98 -7.34
N LYS A 327 -0.65 -13.68 -7.09
CA LYS A 327 0.39 -12.70 -7.41
C LYS A 327 1.60 -12.92 -6.51
N VAL A 328 2.75 -13.19 -7.12
CA VAL A 328 4.04 -13.35 -6.44
C VAL A 328 4.56 -11.97 -5.98
N PHE A 329 5.11 -11.90 -4.77
CA PHE A 329 5.76 -10.69 -4.22
C PHE A 329 6.85 -11.06 -3.21
N LEU A 330 7.75 -10.11 -2.93
CA LEU A 330 8.86 -10.28 -1.99
C LEU A 330 8.49 -9.80 -0.59
N ARG A 331 8.88 -10.59 0.42
CA ARG A 331 8.86 -10.21 1.83
C ARG A 331 10.29 -10.08 2.35
N TYR A 332 10.47 -9.17 3.29
CA TYR A 332 11.76 -8.87 3.93
C TYR A 332 11.63 -9.06 5.44
N PRO A 333 11.45 -10.32 5.91
CA PRO A 333 11.47 -10.60 7.34
C PRO A 333 12.82 -10.18 7.94
N LEU A 334 12.72 -9.54 9.10
CA LEU A 334 13.84 -9.15 9.95
C LEU A 334 13.50 -9.66 11.34
N THR A 335 14.40 -10.44 11.93
CA THR A 335 14.24 -11.01 13.26
C THR A 335 15.44 -10.66 14.12
N PHE A 336 15.19 -10.44 15.40
CA PHE A 336 16.19 -10.08 16.40
C PHE A 336 16.56 -11.31 17.22
N HIS A 337 17.84 -11.48 17.51
CA HIS A 337 18.40 -12.63 18.22
C HIS A 337 19.46 -12.16 19.21
N GLN A 338 19.72 -12.98 20.24
CA GLN A 338 20.77 -12.74 21.24
C GLN A 338 20.78 -11.30 21.77
N VAL A 339 19.61 -10.72 22.01
CA VAL A 339 19.48 -9.34 22.48
C VAL A 339 19.95 -9.27 23.93
N VAL A 340 21.05 -8.57 24.15
CA VAL A 340 21.65 -8.29 25.46
C VAL A 340 21.38 -6.84 25.83
N MET A 341 20.73 -6.64 26.97
CA MET A 341 20.41 -5.34 27.55
C MET A 341 21.65 -4.67 28.18
N PRO A 342 21.61 -3.37 28.50
CA PRO A 342 22.75 -2.67 29.12
C PRO A 342 23.20 -3.26 30.46
N ASP A 343 22.30 -3.89 31.20
CA ASP A 343 22.58 -4.58 32.46
C ASP A 343 23.16 -6.00 32.27
N GLY A 344 23.37 -6.43 31.02
CA GLY A 344 23.85 -7.77 30.66
C GLY A 344 22.76 -8.84 30.61
N THR A 345 21.52 -8.54 30.98
CA THR A 345 20.41 -9.49 30.89
C THR A 345 19.99 -9.73 29.44
N ARG A 346 19.30 -10.84 29.18
CA ARG A 346 18.81 -11.18 27.83
C ARG A 346 17.33 -10.91 27.69
N MET A 347 16.94 -10.22 26.62
CA MET A 347 15.53 -10.00 26.29
C MET A 347 14.87 -11.31 25.82
N LYS A 348 13.75 -11.68 26.44
CA LYS A 348 12.95 -12.85 26.03
C LYS A 348 11.98 -12.49 24.91
N GLN A 349 11.99 -13.28 23.84
CA GLN A 349 11.12 -13.14 22.67
C GLN A 349 11.17 -11.72 22.07
N PRO A 350 12.33 -11.32 21.52
CA PRO A 350 12.48 -9.97 20.99
C PRO A 350 11.57 -9.75 19.78
N SER A 351 10.71 -8.75 19.86
CA SER A 351 9.86 -8.27 18.78
C SER A 351 10.29 -6.87 18.36
N GLU A 352 9.89 -6.42 17.17
CA GLU A 352 10.19 -5.05 16.73
C GLU A 352 9.64 -4.00 17.72
N GLU A 353 8.47 -4.26 18.30
CA GLU A 353 7.88 -3.45 19.35
C GLU A 353 8.77 -3.42 20.60
N LYS A 354 9.14 -4.59 21.15
CA LYS A 354 10.03 -4.66 22.31
C LYS A 354 11.42 -4.07 22.06
N MET A 355 11.94 -4.21 20.85
CA MET A 355 13.22 -3.60 20.50
C MET A 355 13.13 -2.07 20.52
N ASN A 356 11.98 -1.50 20.17
CA ASN A 356 11.77 -0.06 20.22
C ASN A 356 11.36 0.45 21.60
N THR A 357 10.60 -0.34 22.37
CA THR A 357 10.08 0.06 23.68
C THR A 357 10.99 -0.37 24.82
N GLU A 358 11.47 -1.60 24.88
CA GLU A 358 12.32 -2.06 25.99
C GLU A 358 13.81 -1.81 25.70
N PHE A 359 14.30 -2.16 24.50
CA PHE A 359 15.73 -2.08 24.18
C PHE A 359 16.20 -0.66 23.85
N ALA A 360 15.52 0.00 22.91
CA ALA A 360 15.81 1.37 22.49
C ALA A 360 14.99 2.42 23.25
N GLY A 361 13.95 1.98 23.96
CA GLY A 361 12.92 2.87 24.42
C GLY A 361 13.42 3.89 25.41
N ARG A 362 12.78 5.04 25.30
CA ARG A 362 12.99 6.18 26.16
C ARG A 362 11.83 6.21 27.15
N TYR A 363 12.19 6.19 28.41
CA TYR A 363 11.33 6.39 29.54
C TYR A 363 11.13 7.89 29.70
N TYR A 364 9.90 8.28 29.98
CA TYR A 364 9.58 9.67 30.23
C TYR A 364 8.77 9.77 31.52
N GLY A 365 8.90 10.89 32.21
CA GLY A 365 8.10 11.18 33.39
C GLY A 365 8.75 12.19 34.29
N LEU A 366 8.42 12.13 35.57
CA LEU A 366 8.84 13.09 36.58
C LEU A 366 9.94 12.51 37.46
N VAL A 367 10.93 13.34 37.78
CA VAL A 367 11.94 13.06 38.80
C VAL A 367 11.90 14.19 39.82
N ARG A 368 11.36 13.90 41.01
CA ARG A 368 11.33 14.84 42.14
C ARG A 368 12.71 14.87 42.78
N ALA A 369 13.38 16.00 42.61
CA ALA A 369 14.71 16.24 43.15
C ALA A 369 14.92 17.75 43.36
N PRO A 370 15.77 18.18 44.30
CA PRO A 370 16.21 19.57 44.40
C PRO A 370 16.88 20.05 43.10
N GLU A 371 16.71 21.33 42.75
CA GLU A 371 17.27 21.88 41.49
C GLU A 371 18.79 21.73 41.39
N ASN A 372 19.50 21.81 42.52
CA ASN A 372 20.96 21.64 42.59
C ASN A 372 21.43 20.22 42.25
N GLU A 373 20.53 19.22 42.21
CA GLU A 373 20.85 17.83 41.86
C GLU A 373 20.77 17.56 40.34
N LYS A 374 20.48 18.59 39.53
CA LYS A 374 20.39 18.48 38.06
C LYS A 374 21.60 17.79 37.43
N LEU A 375 22.81 18.17 37.84
CA LEU A 375 24.05 17.62 37.29
C LEU A 375 24.24 16.15 37.66
N LEU A 376 23.84 15.76 38.87
CA LEU A 376 23.90 14.36 39.32
C LEU A 376 22.91 13.51 38.51
N LEU A 377 21.67 13.96 38.37
CA LEU A 377 20.66 13.28 37.56
C LEU A 377 21.09 13.17 36.09
N GLN A 378 21.68 14.22 35.52
CA GLN A 378 22.27 14.17 34.17
C GLN A 378 23.44 13.17 34.08
N SER A 379 24.21 12.98 35.15
CA SER A 379 25.29 11.99 35.19
C SER A 379 24.79 10.54 35.12
N PHE A 380 23.56 10.27 35.58
CA PHE A 380 22.89 8.98 35.34
C PHE A 380 22.43 8.81 33.89
N GLY A 381 22.56 9.83 33.04
CA GLY A 381 22.17 9.83 31.64
C GLY A 381 20.72 10.29 31.41
N LEU A 382 20.11 10.99 32.36
CA LEU A 382 18.80 11.61 32.17
C LEU A 382 18.93 12.91 31.36
N ARG A 383 18.04 13.10 30.38
CA ARG A 383 17.81 14.39 29.72
C ARG A 383 16.68 15.10 30.46
N LEU A 384 17.01 16.21 31.12
CA LEU A 384 16.08 16.94 31.99
C LEU A 384 15.56 18.20 31.31
N ALA A 385 14.26 18.45 31.42
CA ALA A 385 13.62 19.73 31.12
C ALA A 385 14.05 20.81 32.15
N PRO A 386 13.68 22.10 31.93
CA PRO A 386 13.76 23.11 32.98
C PRO A 386 13.05 22.65 34.25
N TYR A 387 13.57 23.09 35.40
CA TYR A 387 13.01 22.74 36.69
C TYR A 387 11.62 23.35 36.86
N ASP A 388 10.64 22.53 37.24
CA ASP A 388 9.30 23.03 37.56
C ASP A 388 9.22 23.27 39.07
N HIS A 389 9.41 24.54 39.46
CA HIS A 389 9.34 24.98 40.85
C HIS A 389 7.96 24.73 41.48
N SER A 390 6.89 24.58 40.70
CA SER A 390 5.55 24.36 41.23
C SER A 390 5.37 22.93 41.76
N CYS A 391 6.04 21.95 41.16
CA CYS A 391 5.98 20.56 41.57
C CYS A 391 7.28 20.04 42.22
N GLY A 392 8.34 20.86 42.25
CA GLY A 392 9.63 20.49 42.84
C GLY A 392 10.31 19.35 42.07
N ALA A 393 10.16 19.31 40.75
CA ALA A 393 10.57 18.18 39.93
C ALA A 393 11.15 18.60 38.57
N PHE A 394 11.87 17.66 37.97
CA PHE A 394 12.25 17.70 36.57
C PHE A 394 11.32 16.79 35.76
N MET A 395 10.83 17.27 34.62
CA MET A 395 10.44 16.34 33.56
C MET A 395 11.71 15.75 32.96
N ALA A 396 11.76 14.43 32.82
CA ALA A 396 12.93 13.72 32.37
C ALA A 396 12.62 12.73 31.25
N GLU A 397 13.56 12.62 30.33
CA GLU A 397 13.70 11.55 29.36
C GLU A 397 14.90 10.71 29.79
N ALA A 398 14.73 9.40 29.89
CA ALA A 398 15.75 8.47 30.35
C ALA A 398 15.81 7.27 29.40
N THR A 399 17.00 6.77 29.09
CA THR A 399 17.13 5.43 28.50
C THR A 399 16.86 4.36 29.56
N HIS A 400 16.63 3.11 29.16
CA HIS A 400 16.53 1.99 30.11
C HIS A 400 17.75 1.92 31.06
N ALA A 401 18.97 2.13 30.53
CA ALA A 401 20.19 2.14 31.35
C ALA A 401 20.20 3.29 32.37
N ALA A 402 19.73 4.47 31.99
CA ALA A 402 19.61 5.60 32.90
C ALA A 402 18.57 5.33 34.00
N MET A 403 17.46 4.68 33.63
CA MET A 403 16.44 4.21 34.58
C MET A 403 16.99 3.24 35.62
N MET A 404 17.73 2.22 35.17
CA MET A 404 18.30 1.22 36.09
C MET A 404 19.32 1.86 37.04
N ARG A 405 20.20 2.75 36.54
CA ARG A 405 21.14 3.50 37.39
C ARG A 405 20.43 4.37 38.43
N LEU A 406 19.34 5.01 38.03
CA LEU A 406 18.51 5.81 38.95
C LEU A 406 17.84 4.94 40.02
N ALA A 407 17.33 3.76 39.65
CA ALA A 407 16.67 2.83 40.57
C ALA A 407 17.64 2.17 41.57
N GLU A 408 18.90 1.97 41.19
CA GLU A 408 19.95 1.43 42.07
C GLU A 408 20.53 2.49 43.03
N PHE A 409 20.30 3.77 42.76
CA PHE A 409 20.81 4.87 43.57
C PHE A 409 20.06 4.96 44.91
N LYS A 410 20.80 4.88 46.02
CA LYS A 410 20.25 4.91 47.39
C LYS A 410 19.99 6.31 47.95
N GLY A 411 19.72 7.31 47.11
CA GLY A 411 19.42 8.68 47.55
C GLY A 411 17.93 8.96 47.67
N ASP A 412 17.61 10.16 48.16
CA ASP A 412 16.24 10.63 48.41
C ASP A 412 15.59 11.22 47.15
N PHE A 413 15.65 10.52 46.02
CA PHE A 413 14.93 10.90 44.81
C PHE A 413 13.68 10.04 44.64
N GLU A 414 12.58 10.66 44.24
CA GLU A 414 11.36 9.94 43.84
C GLU A 414 11.20 10.11 42.33
N ALA A 415 11.22 8.99 41.60
CA ALA A 415 11.15 8.98 40.14
C ALA A 415 9.94 8.17 39.66
N ASP A 416 9.01 8.86 39.00
CA ASP A 416 7.84 8.29 38.34
C ASP A 416 8.08 8.32 36.82
N LEU A 417 8.98 7.46 36.37
CA LEU A 417 9.36 7.33 34.98
C LEU A 417 8.69 6.10 34.36
N HIS A 418 7.91 6.33 33.32
CA HIS A 418 7.14 5.28 32.65
C HIS A 418 7.71 5.00 31.28
N LEU A 419 7.68 3.72 30.90
CA LEU A 419 8.03 3.32 29.54
C LEU A 419 6.94 3.82 28.59
N ARG A 420 7.28 4.72 27.66
CA ARG A 420 6.34 5.14 26.62
C ARG A 420 6.41 4.22 25.41
N ALA A 421 5.35 3.45 25.20
CA ALA A 421 4.77 3.32 23.88
C ALA A 421 3.69 4.40 23.79
N PHE A 422 3.66 5.24 22.74
CA PHE A 422 2.64 6.28 22.60
C PHE A 422 1.24 5.66 22.75
N LYS A 423 0.54 5.96 23.86
CA LYS A 423 -0.89 5.63 24.01
C LYS A 423 -1.72 6.61 23.15
N PRO A 424 -2.81 6.18 22.54
CA PRO A 424 -3.82 7.10 22.00
C PRO A 424 -4.31 8.06 23.10
N ILE A 425 -4.59 9.33 22.75
CA ILE A 425 -5.00 10.39 23.69
C ILE A 425 -6.27 10.00 24.46
N ASP A 426 -7.15 9.25 23.83
CA ASP A 426 -8.40 8.73 24.38
C ASP A 426 -8.22 7.55 25.35
N GLU A 427 -7.03 6.95 25.39
CA GLU A 427 -6.65 5.92 26.35
C GLU A 427 -5.81 6.47 27.53
N MET A 428 -5.55 7.79 27.55
CA MET A 428 -4.81 8.44 28.61
C MET A 428 -5.71 8.87 29.77
N THR A 429 -5.24 8.64 30.99
CA THR A 429 -5.79 9.32 32.18
C THR A 429 -5.52 10.82 32.11
N ALA A 430 -6.30 11.63 32.83
CA ALA A 430 -6.13 13.09 32.83
C ALA A 430 -4.72 13.54 33.24
N SER A 431 -4.09 12.83 34.18
CA SER A 431 -2.71 13.09 34.61
C SER A 431 -1.67 12.70 33.57
N GLU A 432 -1.88 11.59 32.86
CA GLU A 432 -1.03 11.18 31.73
C GLU A 432 -1.12 12.19 30.57
N LEU A 433 -2.33 12.67 30.27
CA LEU A 433 -2.59 13.67 29.24
C LEU A 433 -1.98 15.04 29.60
N GLU A 434 -2.09 15.47 30.85
CA GLU A 434 -1.48 16.73 31.30
C GLU A 434 0.05 16.67 31.27
N ALA A 435 0.64 15.55 31.70
CA ALA A 435 2.08 15.32 31.55
C ALA A 435 2.51 15.28 30.07
N GLU A 436 1.66 14.72 29.19
CA GLU A 436 1.90 14.73 27.75
C GLU A 436 1.86 16.14 27.17
N LEU A 437 0.84 16.92 27.51
CA LEU A 437 0.68 18.29 27.03
C LEU A 437 1.85 19.14 27.50
N ARG A 438 2.28 19.01 28.76
CA ARG A 438 3.48 19.70 29.26
C ARG A 438 4.75 19.28 28.54
N TRP A 439 4.89 17.99 28.21
CA TRP A 439 6.04 17.51 27.44
C TRP A 439 5.99 17.99 25.98
N HIS A 440 4.82 17.98 25.36
CA HIS A 440 4.61 18.54 24.03
C HIS A 440 4.86 20.03 24.01
N ASP A 441 4.38 20.79 24.99
CA ASP A 441 4.65 22.21 25.15
C ASP A 441 6.14 22.47 25.33
N TRP A 442 6.86 21.60 26.03
CA TRP A 442 8.33 21.66 26.14
C TRP A 442 9.05 21.29 24.83
N ALA A 443 8.69 20.18 24.19
CA ALA A 443 9.27 19.73 22.92
C ALA A 443 8.99 20.74 21.80
N ASN A 444 7.79 21.34 21.83
CA ASN A 444 7.41 22.45 20.99
C ASN A 444 8.14 23.73 21.39
N ALA A 445 8.37 24.03 22.67
CA ALA A 445 9.17 25.20 23.06
C ALA A 445 10.64 25.06 22.66
N ILE A 446 11.20 23.85 22.67
CA ILE A 446 12.57 23.60 22.23
C ILE A 446 12.67 23.50 20.70
N GLY A 447 11.68 22.94 20.02
CA GLY A 447 11.60 22.92 18.54
C GLY A 447 11.15 24.25 17.92
N ALA A 448 10.40 25.06 18.66
CA ALA A 448 9.88 26.38 18.32
C ALA A 448 10.59 27.50 19.10
N THR A 449 11.82 27.26 19.55
CA THR A 449 12.78 28.37 19.72
C THR A 449 13.25 28.87 18.35
N THR A 450 12.29 29.23 17.50
CA THR A 450 12.29 30.54 16.85
C THR A 450 10.94 31.18 17.17
N ALA A 451 10.96 32.36 17.78
CA ALA A 451 9.80 33.02 18.38
C ALA A 451 8.74 33.54 17.36
N ASP A 452 8.75 33.03 16.12
CA ASP A 452 8.11 33.65 14.96
C ASP A 452 6.99 32.79 14.34
N ALA A 453 6.48 31.78 15.05
CA ALA A 453 5.43 30.91 14.52
C ALA A 453 4.17 31.72 14.18
N THR A 454 3.94 31.90 12.87
CA THR A 454 2.99 32.88 12.35
C THR A 454 1.54 32.42 12.54
N GLY A 455 0.59 33.37 12.46
CA GLY A 455 -0.85 33.02 12.45
C GLY A 455 -1.22 32.03 11.32
N ALA A 456 -0.42 31.95 10.24
CA ALA A 456 -0.62 31.01 9.14
C ALA A 456 -0.35 29.56 9.55
N GLU A 457 0.64 29.32 10.42
CA GLU A 457 0.97 27.96 10.89
C GLU A 457 -0.13 27.42 11.82
N ARG A 458 -0.71 28.30 12.64
CA ARG A 458 -1.89 27.97 13.47
C ARG A 458 -3.13 27.69 12.62
N ALA A 459 -3.35 28.48 11.56
CA ALA A 459 -4.44 28.25 10.62
C ALA A 459 -4.28 26.94 9.84
N ALA A 460 -3.06 26.57 9.46
CA ALA A 460 -2.77 25.30 8.79
C ALA A 460 -3.08 24.09 9.67
N ALA A 461 -2.77 24.16 10.97
CA ALA A 461 -3.11 23.12 11.93
C ALA A 461 -4.63 22.95 12.11
N GLN A 462 -5.38 24.06 12.18
CA GLN A 462 -6.85 24.03 12.26
C GLN A 462 -7.49 23.46 10.98
N ALA A 463 -6.98 23.84 9.80
CA ALA A 463 -7.44 23.28 8.52
C ALA A 463 -7.21 21.76 8.42
N ALA A 464 -6.13 21.24 9.00
CA ALA A 464 -5.87 19.81 9.07
C ALA A 464 -6.89 19.07 9.96
N LEU A 465 -7.30 19.67 11.09
CA LEU A 465 -8.34 19.13 11.97
C LEU A 465 -9.72 19.09 11.31
N ASP A 466 -10.09 20.14 10.56
CA ASP A 466 -11.36 20.20 9.85
C ASP A 466 -11.43 19.17 8.70
N GLU A 467 -10.32 18.92 8.02
CA GLU A 467 -10.22 17.87 7.00
C GLU A 467 -10.32 16.45 7.58
N ILE A 468 -9.89 16.23 8.82
CA ILE A 468 -10.09 14.95 9.53
C ILE A 468 -11.59 14.74 9.82
N ARG A 469 -12.26 15.74 10.39
CA ARG A 469 -13.71 15.68 10.67
C ARG A 469 -14.55 15.47 9.41
N ARG A 470 -14.15 16.08 8.30
CA ARG A 470 -14.77 15.87 6.99
C ARG A 470 -14.68 14.41 6.55
N LYS A 471 -13.52 13.75 6.73
CA LYS A 471 -13.33 12.34 6.39
C LYS A 471 -14.18 11.41 7.25
N ASP A 472 -14.31 11.67 8.54
CA ASP A 472 -15.13 10.85 9.43
C ASP A 472 -16.62 10.89 9.05
N ALA A 473 -17.15 12.06 8.69
CA ALA A 473 -18.52 12.19 8.20
C ALA A 473 -18.77 11.42 6.90
N ILE A 474 -17.73 11.32 6.05
CA ILE A 474 -17.79 10.58 4.79
C ILE A 474 -17.83 9.08 5.06
N ASP A 475 -16.99 8.61 5.98
CA ASP A 475 -16.97 7.20 6.37
C ASP A 475 -18.31 6.78 6.99
N GLN A 476 -18.94 7.65 7.79
CA GLN A 476 -20.30 7.43 8.31
C GLN A 476 -21.37 7.40 7.22
N ALA A 477 -21.28 8.29 6.21
CA ALA A 477 -22.20 8.31 5.08
C ALA A 477 -22.09 7.05 4.20
N PHE A 478 -20.88 6.51 4.02
CA PHE A 478 -20.65 5.24 3.30
C PHE A 478 -20.97 4.00 4.15
N ALA A 479 -20.99 4.11 5.49
CA ALA A 479 -21.37 3.03 6.39
C ALA A 479 -22.90 2.78 6.48
N GLY A 480 -23.72 3.60 5.79
CA GLY A 480 -25.17 3.50 5.79
C GLY A 480 -25.71 2.11 5.36
N LYS A 481 -26.32 1.43 6.34
CA LYS A 481 -26.97 0.11 6.34
C LYS A 481 -26.04 -1.07 6.02
N ALA A 482 -25.19 -1.43 7.00
CA ALA A 482 -24.94 -2.84 7.24
C ALA A 482 -26.29 -3.57 7.31
N ARG A 483 -26.42 -4.68 6.56
CA ARG A 483 -27.64 -5.48 6.49
C ARG A 483 -28.12 -5.84 7.90
N GLU A 484 -29.34 -5.42 8.25
CA GLU A 484 -30.14 -5.99 9.35
C GLU A 484 -30.60 -7.44 9.05
N GLU A 485 -29.98 -8.14 8.09
CA GLU A 485 -30.25 -9.54 7.76
C GLU A 485 -29.17 -10.44 8.35
N ASP A 486 -29.11 -10.51 9.68
CA ASP A 486 -28.48 -11.63 10.40
C ASP A 486 -29.34 -12.00 11.62
N THR A 487 -30.65 -12.13 11.39
CA THR A 487 -31.44 -13.03 12.24
C THR A 487 -31.14 -14.47 11.81
N PRO A 488 -30.63 -15.33 12.70
CA PRO A 488 -30.42 -16.73 12.39
C PRO A 488 -31.74 -17.34 11.94
N ARG A 489 -31.71 -18.11 10.84
CA ARG A 489 -32.84 -18.97 10.49
C ARG A 489 -33.02 -19.98 11.63
N PRO A 490 -34.24 -20.20 12.13
CA PRO A 490 -34.48 -21.29 13.07
C PRO A 490 -34.19 -22.62 12.35
N GLY A 491 -33.08 -23.28 12.70
CA GLY A 491 -32.76 -24.63 12.24
C GLY A 491 -31.41 -24.85 11.53
N GLU A 492 -30.40 -23.99 11.72
CA GLU A 492 -28.98 -24.34 11.43
C GLU A 492 -28.19 -24.59 12.72
#